data_AF-A0A5E4LVH8-F1
#
_entry.id   AF-A0A5E4LVH8-F1
#
_cell.length_a   1.000
_cell.length_b   1.000
_cell.length_c   1.000
_cell.angle_alpha   90.00
_cell.angle_beta   90.00
_cell.angle_gamma   90.00
#
_symmetry.space_group_name_H-M   'P 1'
#
loop_
_entity.id
_entity.type
_entity.pdbx_description
1 polymer ?
#
loop_
_entity_poly.entity_id
_entity_poly.type
_entity_poly.pdbx_seq_one_letter_code
_entity_poly.pdbx_strand_id
1 'polypeptide(L)'
;MSEWEIIDGLKTNPHMDFQEVFLVGESKFNQSIKDMFLEDEMDQLQTFRENVSEQEVKEFHHENQQKWLMPEKYKNFNIESLLFSFCNTEEEKSRVQEELELYKKFELLDMLKYLKYLWDAARKHQIIWGIGRGSSCSSYCLYLMGIHRVNSLKYGLNIRDFLRS
;
A
#
# COMPACT_ATOMS: atom_id res chain seq x y z
N MET A 1 19.32 -6.99 -14.66
CA MET A 1 20.54 -7.78 -14.87
C MET A 1 20.68 -8.08 -16.35
N SER A 2 21.89 -8.19 -16.89
CA SER A 2 22.12 -8.64 -18.27
C SER A 2 22.09 -10.17 -18.37
N GLU A 3 21.83 -10.72 -19.55
CA GLU A 3 21.82 -12.18 -19.76
C GLU A 3 23.15 -12.85 -19.39
N TRP A 4 24.28 -12.15 -19.61
CA TRP A 4 25.61 -12.67 -19.28
C TRP A 4 25.82 -12.85 -17.78
N GLU A 5 25.30 -11.93 -16.97
CA GLU A 5 25.39 -12.01 -15.51
C GLU A 5 24.54 -13.17 -14.97
N ILE A 6 23.41 -13.49 -15.61
CA ILE A 6 22.61 -14.68 -15.26
C ILE A 6 23.38 -15.97 -15.55
N ILE A 7 24.01 -16.05 -16.73
CA ILE A 7 24.81 -17.23 -17.11
C ILE A 7 25.99 -17.43 -16.16
N ASP A 8 26.66 -16.36 -15.76
CA ASP A 8 27.74 -16.43 -14.78
C ASP A 8 27.24 -16.85 -13.38
N GLY A 9 26.08 -16.32 -13.00
CA GLY A 9 25.36 -16.73 -11.79
C GLY A 9 25.02 -18.22 -11.77
N LEU A 10 24.53 -18.77 -12.88
CA LEU A 10 24.21 -20.20 -13.01
C LEU A 10 25.44 -21.11 -12.91
N LYS A 11 26.58 -20.67 -13.44
CA LYS A 11 27.85 -21.41 -13.28
C LYS A 11 28.27 -21.50 -11.83
N THR A 12 27.93 -20.49 -11.03
CA THR A 12 28.27 -20.40 -9.61
C THR A 12 27.22 -21.10 -8.74
N ASN A 13 25.94 -21.04 -9.13
CA ASN A 13 24.84 -21.72 -8.46
C ASN A 13 23.91 -22.39 -9.50
N PRO A 14 24.08 -23.70 -9.75
CA PRO A 14 23.26 -24.44 -10.71
C PRO A 14 21.77 -24.56 -10.35
N HIS A 15 21.39 -24.25 -9.10
CA HIS A 15 20.02 -24.31 -8.61
C HIS A 15 19.39 -22.92 -8.45
N MET A 16 19.91 -21.91 -9.16
CA MET A 16 19.33 -20.57 -9.16
C MET A 16 17.87 -20.61 -9.62
N ASP A 17 16.98 -20.00 -8.84
CA ASP A 17 15.56 -19.87 -9.20
C ASP A 17 15.39 -18.73 -10.20
N PHE A 18 14.89 -19.07 -11.40
CA PHE A 18 14.67 -18.12 -12.48
C PHE A 18 13.48 -17.18 -12.22
N GLN A 19 12.61 -17.50 -11.27
CA GLN A 19 11.46 -16.64 -10.93
C GLN A 19 11.88 -15.33 -10.25
N GLU A 20 13.05 -15.29 -9.62
CA GLU A 20 13.57 -14.11 -8.94
C GLU A 20 14.53 -13.28 -9.82
N VAL A 21 14.74 -13.70 -11.08
CA VAL A 21 15.72 -13.10 -11.98
C VAL A 21 15.05 -12.15 -12.97
N PHE A 22 15.43 -10.87 -12.89
CA PHE A 22 14.90 -9.82 -13.76
C PHE A 22 15.95 -9.32 -14.75
N LEU A 23 15.64 -9.50 -16.04
CA LEU A 23 16.43 -8.98 -17.15
C LEU A 23 16.17 -7.50 -17.39
N VAL A 24 17.20 -6.72 -17.71
CA VAL A 24 17.05 -5.34 -18.16
C VAL A 24 17.19 -5.34 -19.69
N GLY A 25 16.13 -4.92 -20.40
CA GLY A 25 16.08 -4.89 -21.87
C GLY A 25 15.50 -6.14 -22.54
N GLU A 26 15.70 -6.26 -23.86
CA GLU A 26 15.21 -7.39 -24.66
C GLU A 26 16.01 -8.68 -24.39
N SER A 27 15.31 -9.80 -24.24
CA SER A 27 15.86 -11.12 -23.97
C SER A 27 15.98 -11.95 -25.26
N LYS A 28 17.21 -12.28 -25.66
CA LYS A 28 17.49 -13.22 -26.77
C LYS A 28 16.99 -14.62 -26.42
N PHE A 29 17.01 -14.97 -25.14
CA PHE A 29 16.47 -16.23 -24.66
C PHE A 29 14.94 -16.31 -24.89
N ASN A 30 14.19 -15.28 -24.50
CA ASN A 30 12.75 -15.25 -24.71
C ASN A 30 12.39 -15.22 -26.21
N GLN A 31 13.20 -14.53 -27.03
CA GLN A 31 13.02 -14.55 -28.49
C GLN A 31 13.23 -15.95 -29.06
N SER A 32 14.23 -16.69 -28.57
CA SER A 32 14.51 -18.05 -29.02
C SER A 32 13.39 -19.03 -28.62
N ILE A 33 12.79 -18.87 -27.42
CA ILE A 33 11.61 -19.65 -27.01
C ILE A 33 10.46 -19.46 -28.00
N LYS A 34 10.20 -18.21 -28.41
CA LYS A 34 9.15 -17.87 -29.38
C LYS A 34 9.45 -18.44 -30.77
N ASP A 35 10.68 -18.25 -31.25
CA ASP A 35 11.09 -18.71 -32.58
C ASP A 35 11.05 -20.26 -32.69
N MET A 36 11.24 -20.95 -31.56
CA MET A 36 11.17 -22.41 -31.46
C MET A 36 9.79 -22.96 -31.08
N PHE A 37 8.79 -22.09 -30.87
CA PHE A 37 7.43 -22.46 -30.44
C PHE A 37 7.40 -23.27 -29.12
N LEU A 38 8.29 -22.94 -28.18
CA LEU A 38 8.43 -23.66 -26.89
C LEU A 38 7.69 -22.97 -25.73
N GLU A 39 6.76 -22.06 -26.02
CA GLU A 39 6.08 -21.23 -25.02
C GLU A 39 5.26 -22.06 -24.00
N ASP A 40 4.81 -23.26 -24.38
CA ASP A 40 4.08 -24.18 -23.51
C ASP A 40 4.99 -25.10 -22.67
N GLU A 41 6.28 -25.20 -23.01
CA GLU A 41 7.24 -26.12 -22.39
C GLU A 41 8.29 -25.39 -21.52
N MET A 42 8.51 -24.10 -21.76
CA MET A 42 9.55 -23.32 -21.12
C MET A 42 9.05 -21.97 -20.63
N ASP A 43 9.34 -21.66 -19.36
CA ASP A 43 9.06 -20.36 -18.78
C ASP A 43 9.94 -19.27 -19.40
N GLN A 44 9.32 -18.14 -19.73
CA GLN A 44 10.04 -16.95 -20.19
C GLN A 44 10.67 -16.21 -19.01
N LEU A 45 11.86 -15.64 -19.22
CA LEU A 45 12.51 -14.78 -18.23
C LEU A 45 11.71 -13.49 -18.06
N GLN A 46 11.55 -13.04 -16.81
CA GLN A 46 10.88 -11.79 -16.53
C GLN A 46 11.79 -10.61 -16.88
N THR A 47 11.26 -9.67 -17.68
CA THR A 47 11.97 -8.43 -18.04
C THR A 47 11.52 -7.29 -17.15
N PHE A 48 12.47 -6.60 -16.52
CA PHE A 48 12.24 -5.34 -15.85
C PHE A 48 11.92 -4.25 -16.89
N ARG A 49 10.74 -3.64 -16.75
CA ARG A 49 10.33 -2.53 -17.60
C ARG A 49 10.86 -1.23 -17.02
N GLU A 50 11.87 -0.66 -17.66
CA GLU A 50 12.45 0.62 -17.23
C GLU A 50 11.55 1.83 -17.55
N ASN A 51 10.71 1.73 -18.58
CA ASN A 51 9.86 2.82 -19.06
C ASN A 51 8.38 2.50 -18.83
N VAL A 52 7.93 2.58 -17.57
CA VAL A 52 6.50 2.55 -17.25
C VAL A 52 5.93 3.94 -17.51
N SER A 53 4.88 4.04 -18.31
CA SER A 53 4.23 5.32 -18.59
C SER A 53 3.51 5.88 -17.36
N GLU A 54 3.35 7.20 -17.26
CA GLU A 54 2.56 7.82 -16.18
C GLU A 54 1.11 7.28 -16.15
N GLN A 55 0.57 6.91 -17.32
CA GLN A 55 -0.78 6.38 -17.43
C GLN A 55 -0.88 4.99 -16.79
N GLU A 56 0.07 4.10 -17.06
CA GLU A 56 0.13 2.77 -16.42
C GLU A 56 0.30 2.89 -14.90
N VAL A 57 1.11 3.84 -14.42
CA VAL A 57 1.25 4.10 -12.97
C VAL A 57 -0.08 4.53 -12.36
N LYS A 58 -0.81 5.45 -13.02
CA LYS A 58 -2.14 5.90 -12.56
C LYS A 58 -3.16 4.77 -12.55
N GLU A 59 -3.19 3.96 -13.60
CA GLU A 59 -4.09 2.79 -13.69
C GLU A 59 -3.77 1.77 -12.59
N PHE A 60 -2.49 1.45 -12.38
CA PHE A 60 -2.06 0.59 -11.28
C PHE A 60 -2.48 1.13 -9.91
N HIS A 61 -2.29 2.43 -9.66
CA HIS A 61 -2.76 3.04 -8.40
C HIS A 61 -4.27 2.96 -8.25
N HIS A 62 -5.02 3.26 -9.31
CA HIS A 62 -6.47 3.20 -9.29
C HIS A 62 -6.96 1.78 -8.98
N GLU A 63 -6.44 0.76 -9.67
CA GLU A 63 -6.83 -0.64 -9.44
C GLU A 63 -6.57 -1.10 -8.00
N ASN A 64 -5.43 -0.73 -7.43
CA ASN A 64 -5.09 -1.10 -6.05
C ASN A 64 -5.94 -0.34 -5.02
N GLN A 65 -6.30 0.92 -5.29
CA GLN A 65 -7.21 1.68 -4.42
C GLN A 65 -8.63 1.10 -4.40
N GLN A 66 -9.04 0.34 -5.42
CA GLN A 66 -10.32 -0.37 -5.43
C GLN A 66 -10.27 -1.72 -4.69
N LYS A 67 -9.08 -2.31 -4.52
CA LYS A 67 -8.91 -3.68 -4.00
C LYS A 67 -8.18 -3.72 -2.67
N TRP A 68 -8.88 -3.35 -1.61
CA TRP A 68 -8.36 -3.48 -0.24
C TRP A 68 -8.56 -4.89 0.32
N LEU A 69 -7.46 -5.52 0.72
CA LEU A 69 -7.43 -6.85 1.33
C LEU A 69 -7.87 -6.81 2.81
N MET A 70 -9.17 -6.75 3.05
CA MET A 70 -9.75 -6.82 4.40
C MET A 70 -11.06 -7.62 4.43
N PRO A 71 -11.46 -8.19 5.59
CA PRO A 71 -12.74 -8.86 5.74
C PRO A 71 -13.95 -7.95 5.48
N GLU A 72 -15.05 -8.50 4.94
CA GLU A 72 -16.28 -7.75 4.58
C GLU A 72 -16.87 -6.92 5.72
N LYS A 73 -16.73 -7.38 6.98
CA LYS A 73 -17.17 -6.61 8.15
C LYS A 73 -16.51 -5.23 8.24
N TYR A 74 -15.26 -5.09 7.77
CA TYR A 74 -14.54 -3.83 7.74
C TYR A 74 -14.80 -3.01 6.47
N LYS A 75 -15.25 -3.63 5.38
CA LYS A 75 -15.67 -2.88 4.18
C LYS A 75 -17.00 -2.17 4.38
N ASN A 76 -17.94 -2.84 5.07
CA ASN A 76 -19.34 -2.43 5.18
C ASN A 76 -19.68 -1.64 6.46
N PHE A 77 -18.77 -1.54 7.44
CA PHE A 77 -19.09 -0.77 8.66
C PHE A 77 -18.98 0.75 8.42
N ASN A 78 -19.75 1.49 9.21
CA ASN A 78 -19.75 2.94 9.19
C ASN A 78 -18.60 3.48 10.06
N ILE A 79 -17.47 3.81 9.43
CA ILE A 79 -16.31 4.36 10.11
C ILE A 79 -16.53 5.76 10.68
N GLU A 80 -17.40 6.56 10.05
CA GLU A 80 -17.73 7.91 10.53
C GLU A 80 -18.43 7.83 11.88
N SER A 81 -19.45 6.97 11.98
CA SER A 81 -20.18 6.73 13.22
C SER A 81 -19.25 6.22 14.33
N LEU A 82 -18.29 5.35 13.99
CA LEU A 82 -17.29 4.88 14.94
C LEU A 82 -16.42 6.05 15.46
N LEU A 83 -15.93 6.91 14.57
CA LEU A 83 -15.07 8.03 14.96
C LEU A 83 -15.82 9.04 15.83
N PHE A 84 -17.06 9.39 15.46
CA PHE A 84 -17.90 10.27 16.28
C PHE A 84 -18.21 9.67 17.66
N SER A 85 -18.25 8.34 17.79
CA SER A 85 -18.46 7.67 19.09
C SER A 85 -17.28 7.85 20.06
N PHE A 86 -16.09 8.20 19.57
CA PHE A 86 -14.92 8.49 20.41
C PHE A 86 -14.82 9.96 20.84
N CYS A 87 -15.63 10.85 20.25
CA CYS A 87 -15.61 12.28 20.56
C CYS A 87 -16.47 12.60 21.79
N ASN A 88 -15.91 13.35 22.73
CA ASN A 88 -16.54 13.80 23.97
C ASN A 88 -16.85 15.30 23.95
N THR A 89 -16.13 16.08 23.14
CA THR A 89 -16.32 17.54 23.05
C THR A 89 -16.75 17.98 21.65
N GLU A 90 -17.35 19.16 21.56
CA GLU A 90 -17.72 19.75 20.26
C GLU A 90 -16.49 20.09 19.40
N GLU A 91 -15.37 20.44 20.03
CA GLU A 91 -14.10 20.67 19.33
C GLU A 91 -13.58 19.38 18.68
N GLU A 92 -13.63 18.25 19.39
CA GLU A 92 -13.26 16.95 18.84
C GLU A 92 -14.17 16.53 17.68
N LYS A 93 -15.49 16.75 17.82
CA LYS A 93 -16.45 16.47 16.74
C LYS A 93 -16.17 17.31 15.51
N SER A 94 -15.94 18.62 15.69
CA SER A 94 -15.62 19.53 14.60
C SER A 94 -14.33 19.11 13.89
N ARG A 95 -13.29 18.73 14.64
CA ARG A 95 -12.03 18.23 14.07
C ARG A 95 -12.23 16.92 13.29
N VAL A 96 -12.96 15.96 13.84
CA VAL A 96 -13.26 14.70 13.14
C VAL A 96 -14.06 14.95 11.87
N GLN A 97 -15.02 15.86 11.90
CA GLN A 97 -15.79 16.24 10.72
C GLN A 97 -14.88 16.81 9.62
N GLU A 98 -14.00 17.75 9.95
CA GLU A 98 -13.04 18.33 8.99
C GLU A 98 -12.18 17.25 8.34
N GLU A 99 -11.61 16.34 9.13
CA GLU A 99 -10.78 15.26 8.59
C GLU A 99 -11.58 14.29 7.72
N LEU A 100 -12.80 13.92 8.13
CA LEU A 100 -13.68 13.05 7.35
C LEU A 100 -14.08 13.67 6.01
N GLU A 101 -14.33 14.98 5.96
CA GLU A 101 -14.59 15.71 4.72
C GLU A 101 -13.38 15.64 3.77
N LEU A 102 -12.17 15.76 4.30
CA LEU A 102 -10.94 15.61 3.50
C LEU A 102 -10.74 14.16 3.03
N TYR A 103 -10.93 13.16 3.90
CA TYR A 103 -10.86 11.76 3.50
C TYR A 103 -11.86 11.42 2.39
N LYS A 104 -13.09 11.96 2.46
CA LYS A 104 -14.08 11.83 1.38
C LYS A 104 -13.63 12.51 0.09
N LYS A 105 -13.14 13.75 0.20
CA LYS A 105 -12.66 14.54 -0.95
C LYS A 105 -11.55 13.84 -1.73
N PHE A 106 -10.69 13.09 -1.06
CA PHE A 106 -9.59 12.34 -1.67
C PHE A 106 -9.89 10.86 -1.90
N GLU A 107 -11.14 10.41 -1.69
CA GLU A 107 -11.55 9.00 -1.85
C GLU A 107 -10.74 8.01 -0.97
N LEU A 108 -10.28 8.47 0.19
CA LEU A 108 -9.43 7.72 1.12
C LEU A 108 -10.19 7.05 2.27
N LEU A 109 -11.52 6.99 2.21
CA LEU A 109 -12.32 6.34 3.27
C LEU A 109 -12.00 4.85 3.42
N ASP A 110 -11.77 4.13 2.31
CA ASP A 110 -11.44 2.71 2.38
C ASP A 110 -10.04 2.46 2.94
N MET A 111 -9.10 3.38 2.71
CA MET A 111 -7.81 3.38 3.38
C MET A 111 -7.98 3.51 4.90
N LEU A 112 -8.86 4.40 5.36
CA LEU A 112 -9.14 4.58 6.79
C LEU A 112 -9.75 3.31 7.42
N LYS A 113 -10.68 2.65 6.72
CA LYS A 113 -11.24 1.35 7.13
C LYS A 113 -10.17 0.25 7.18
N TYR A 114 -9.28 0.23 6.19
CA TYR A 114 -8.18 -0.72 6.14
C TYR A 114 -7.22 -0.52 7.32
N LEU A 115 -6.86 0.71 7.65
CA LEU A 115 -6.00 1.00 8.80
C LEU A 115 -6.64 0.54 10.12
N LYS A 116 -7.96 0.68 10.26
CA LYS A 116 -8.69 0.13 11.41
C LYS A 116 -8.57 -1.39 11.48
N TYR A 117 -8.75 -2.08 10.35
CA TYR A 117 -8.57 -3.53 10.26
C TYR A 117 -7.14 -3.95 10.63
N LEU A 118 -6.14 -3.31 10.04
CA LEU A 118 -4.73 -3.60 10.27
C LEU A 118 -4.38 -3.44 11.75
N TRP A 119 -4.85 -2.35 12.36
CA TRP A 119 -4.66 -2.11 13.78
C TRP A 119 -5.34 -3.16 14.65
N ASP A 120 -6.59 -3.52 14.37
CA ASP A 120 -7.29 -4.57 15.10
C ASP A 120 -6.60 -5.93 14.98
N ALA A 121 -6.11 -6.26 13.79
CA ALA A 121 -5.34 -7.48 13.56
C ALA A 121 -4.03 -7.46 14.36
N ALA A 122 -3.27 -6.37 14.30
CA ALA A 122 -2.05 -6.20 15.08
C ALA A 122 -2.31 -6.36 16.59
N ARG A 123 -3.37 -5.74 17.10
CA ARG A 123 -3.79 -5.85 18.51
C ARG A 123 -4.20 -7.28 18.89
N LYS A 124 -4.97 -7.95 18.04
CA LYS A 124 -5.39 -9.35 18.24
C LYS A 124 -4.19 -10.28 18.35
N HIS A 125 -3.14 -10.04 17.55
CA HIS A 125 -1.91 -10.84 17.52
C HIS A 125 -0.81 -10.31 18.44
N GLN A 126 -1.12 -9.33 19.32
CA GLN A 126 -0.18 -8.73 20.26
C GLN A 126 1.11 -8.19 19.58
N ILE A 127 1.00 -7.76 18.33
CA ILE A 127 2.10 -7.14 17.59
C ILE A 127 2.37 -5.76 18.20
N ILE A 128 3.61 -5.53 18.61
CA ILE A 128 4.04 -4.23 19.12
C ILE A 128 4.15 -3.26 17.94
N TRP A 129 3.44 -2.15 18.04
CA TRP A 129 3.46 -1.08 17.04
C TRP A 129 4.18 0.16 17.59
N GLY A 130 4.88 0.88 16.71
CA GLY A 130 5.51 2.15 17.06
C GLY A 130 4.51 3.23 17.45
N ILE A 131 4.99 4.32 18.04
CA ILE A 131 4.16 5.44 18.53
C ILE A 131 3.52 6.30 17.42
N GLY A 132 3.89 6.08 16.16
CA GLY A 132 3.57 6.90 14.99
C GLY A 132 4.80 7.67 14.49
N ARG A 133 4.98 7.77 13.17
CA ARG A 133 6.08 8.53 12.54
C ARG A 133 5.61 9.28 11.30
N GLY A 134 6.27 10.41 11.01
CA GLY A 134 5.98 11.21 9.83
C GLY A 134 4.64 11.96 9.92
N SER A 135 4.11 12.32 8.75
CA SER A 135 2.91 13.15 8.64
C SER A 135 1.64 12.48 9.15
N SER A 136 1.57 11.15 9.23
CA SER A 136 0.39 10.44 9.75
C SER A 136 -0.01 10.88 11.16
N CYS A 137 0.95 11.35 11.97
CA CYS A 137 0.70 11.86 13.31
C CYS A 137 -0.15 13.14 13.35
N SER A 138 -0.41 13.80 12.20
CA SER A 138 -1.27 14.98 12.12
C SER A 138 -2.76 14.63 12.00
N SER A 139 -3.12 13.37 11.80
CA SER A 139 -4.53 12.94 11.80
C SER A 139 -5.06 12.65 13.20
N TYR A 140 -6.13 13.35 13.56
CA TYR A 140 -6.87 13.13 14.78
C TYR A 140 -7.71 11.84 14.70
N CYS A 141 -8.26 11.51 13.53
CA CYS A 141 -9.00 10.26 13.34
C CYS A 141 -8.12 9.03 13.60
N LEU A 142 -6.86 9.04 13.15
CA LEU A 142 -5.91 7.96 13.40
C LEU A 142 -5.52 7.87 14.89
N TYR A 143 -5.39 9.02 15.58
CA TYR A 143 -5.20 9.08 17.02
C TYR A 143 -6.36 8.45 17.79
N LEU A 144 -7.61 8.78 17.44
CA LEU A 144 -8.81 8.22 18.11
C LEU A 144 -8.90 6.70 17.97
N MET A 145 -8.51 6.14 16.83
CA MET A 145 -8.45 4.69 16.63
C MET A 145 -7.29 4.01 17.35
N GLY A 146 -6.36 4.79 17.92
CA GLY A 146 -5.19 4.31 18.64
C GLY A 146 -4.03 3.85 17.73
N ILE A 147 -4.09 4.16 16.43
CA ILE A 147 -3.06 3.78 15.45
C ILE A 147 -1.73 4.47 15.76
N HIS A 148 -1.78 5.70 16.28
CA HIS A 148 -0.64 6.40 16.85
C HIS A 148 -1.02 7.09 18.16
N ARG A 149 -0.01 7.57 18.89
CA ARG A 149 -0.19 8.15 20.24
C ARG A 149 -0.05 9.67 20.31
N VAL A 150 0.15 10.33 19.17
CA VAL A 150 0.23 11.80 19.08
C VAL A 150 -1.15 12.39 18.93
N ASN A 151 -1.56 13.26 19.88
CA ASN A 151 -2.83 13.99 19.80
C ASN A 151 -2.67 15.24 18.93
N SER A 152 -3.01 15.13 17.65
CA SER A 152 -2.86 16.21 16.67
C SER A 152 -3.69 17.46 17.01
N LEU A 153 -4.87 17.29 17.62
CA LEU A 153 -5.72 18.40 18.06
C LEU A 153 -5.02 19.22 19.15
N LYS A 154 -4.46 18.56 20.18
CA LYS A 154 -3.72 19.21 21.27
C LYS A 154 -2.51 20.00 20.77
N TYR A 155 -1.80 19.49 19.77
CA TYR A 155 -0.59 20.11 19.24
C TYR A 155 -0.86 21.02 18.03
N GLY A 156 -2.12 21.21 17.62
CA GLY A 156 -2.48 22.05 16.48
C GLY A 156 -1.90 21.58 15.14
N LEU A 157 -1.69 20.27 14.98
CA LEU A 157 -1.13 19.71 13.75
C LEU A 157 -2.17 19.74 12.62
N ASN A 158 -1.72 20.02 11.40
CA ASN A 158 -2.60 20.16 10.25
C ASN A 158 -2.77 18.81 9.54
N ILE A 159 -4.01 18.33 9.43
CA ILE A 159 -4.33 17.10 8.68
C ILE A 159 -3.87 17.17 7.22
N ARG A 160 -3.80 18.36 6.63
CA ARG A 160 -3.32 18.54 5.25
C ARG A 160 -1.85 18.14 5.09
N ASP A 161 -1.05 18.17 6.15
CA ASP A 161 0.33 17.69 6.09
C ASP A 161 0.40 16.18 5.82
N PHE A 162 -0.67 15.45 6.17
CA PHE A 162 -0.82 14.02 5.87
C PHE A 162 -1.47 13.76 4.52
N LEU A 163 -2.49 14.55 4.14
CA LEU A 163 -3.32 14.26 2.97
C LEU A 163 -2.87 14.96 1.66
N ARG A 164 -1.86 15.83 1.71
CA ARG A 164 -1.39 16.61 0.54
C ARG A 164 -0.11 16.06 -0.11
N SER A 165 0.43 14.95 0.39
CA SER A 165 1.61 14.26 -0.16
C SER A 165 1.28 13.43 -1.39
#